data_AF-A0A356QKB7-F1
#
_entry.id   AF-A0A356QKB7-F1
#
_cell.length_a   1.000
_cell.length_b   1.000
_cell.length_c   1.000
_cell.angle_alpha   90.00
_cell.angle_beta   90.00
_cell.angle_gamma   90.00
#
_symmetry.space_group_name_H-M   'P 1'
#
loop_
_entity.id
_entity.type
_entity.pdbx_description
1 polymer ?
#
loop_
_entity_poly.entity_id
_entity_poly.type
_entity_poly.pdbx_seq_one_letter_code
_entity_poly.pdbx_strand_id
1 'polypeptide(L)'
;AGPGLVGALMVGASTAHGMAKALNIPVLGVHHMEGHLLAPMLEDDAPEFPFVALLVSGGHTQLVEVQGLGHYQLLGESVDDAAGEAFDKAAKML
;
A
#
# COMPACT_ATOMS: atom_id res chain seq x y z
N ALA A 1 -8.45 4.59 -3.47
CA ALA A 1 -7.58 5.75 -3.69
C ALA A 1 -6.33 5.27 -4.41
N GLY A 2 -5.36 6.13 -4.69
CA GLY A 2 -4.06 5.74 -5.23
C GLY A 2 -3.07 5.35 -4.11
N PRO A 3 -1.75 5.34 -4.40
CA PRO A 3 -1.13 5.51 -5.72
C PRO A 3 -1.31 4.28 -6.63
N GLY A 4 -1.01 4.43 -7.93
CA GLY A 4 -1.07 3.35 -8.91
C GLY A 4 -1.41 3.85 -10.32
N LEU A 5 -1.51 2.93 -11.28
CA LEU A 5 -1.89 3.24 -12.66
C LEU A 5 -3.31 3.79 -12.71
N VAL A 6 -3.47 5.03 -13.18
CA VAL A 6 -4.76 5.75 -13.21
C VAL A 6 -5.87 4.94 -13.90
N GLY A 7 -5.58 4.28 -15.02
CA GLY A 7 -6.55 3.46 -15.73
C GLY A 7 -7.06 2.29 -14.90
N ALA A 8 -6.17 1.58 -14.21
CA ALA A 8 -6.53 0.46 -13.34
C ALA A 8 -7.31 0.93 -12.10
N LEU A 9 -6.88 2.04 -11.49
CA LEU A 9 -7.58 2.64 -10.35
C LEU A 9 -9.01 3.04 -10.71
N MET A 10 -9.22 3.63 -11.90
CA MET A 10 -10.53 4.04 -12.38
C MET A 10 -11.49 2.86 -12.57
N VAL A 11 -11.00 1.71 -13.03
CA VAL A 11 -11.82 0.49 -13.17
C VAL A 11 -12.34 0.03 -11.81
N GLY A 12 -11.46 -0.09 -10.81
CA GLY A 12 -11.84 -0.49 -9.46
C GLY A 12 -12.79 0.51 -8.80
N ALA A 13 -12.44 1.79 -8.84
CA ALA A 13 -13.24 2.86 -8.25
C ALA A 13 -14.64 2.97 -8.88
N SER A 14 -14.75 2.92 -10.21
CA SER A 14 -16.04 3.03 -10.91
C SER A 14 -16.94 1.83 -10.60
N THR A 15 -16.36 0.62 -10.56
CA THR A 15 -17.08 -0.60 -10.18
C THR A 15 -17.62 -0.50 -8.75
N ALA A 16 -16.77 -0.10 -7.79
CA ALA A 16 -17.17 0.06 -6.39
C ALA A 16 -18.32 1.07 -6.21
N HIS A 17 -18.26 2.23 -6.89
CA HIS A 17 -19.33 3.22 -6.83
C HIS A 17 -20.63 2.75 -7.48
N GLY A 18 -20.54 2.00 -8.59
CA GLY A 18 -21.71 1.39 -9.23
C GLY A 18 -22.42 0.40 -8.30
N MET A 19 -21.65 -0.48 -7.65
CA MET A 19 -22.18 -1.44 -6.67
C MET A 19 -22.78 -0.75 -5.45
N ALA A 20 -22.06 0.21 -4.87
CA ALA A 20 -22.50 0.94 -3.69
C ALA A 20 -23.80 1.71 -3.92
N LYS A 21 -23.95 2.31 -5.10
CA LYS A 21 -25.21 2.95 -5.52
C LYS A 21 -26.36 1.96 -5.62
N ALA A 22 -26.14 0.76 -6.15
CA ALA A 22 -27.17 -0.27 -6.28
C ALA A 22 -27.58 -0.87 -4.93
N LEU A 23 -26.62 -1.00 -4.00
CA LEU A 23 -26.81 -1.60 -2.67
C LEU A 23 -27.19 -0.59 -1.59
N ASN A 24 -27.15 0.71 -1.90
CA ASN A 24 -27.36 1.81 -0.96
C ASN A 24 -26.42 1.75 0.26
N ILE A 25 -25.12 1.52 0.00
CA ILE A 25 -24.06 1.48 1.02
C ILE A 25 -22.99 2.54 0.71
N PRO A 26 -22.20 2.99 1.70
CA PRO A 26 -21.10 3.93 1.46
C PRO A 26 -19.94 3.28 0.70
N VAL A 27 -19.11 4.11 0.04
CA VAL A 27 -17.82 3.71 -0.54
C VAL A 27 -16.69 4.30 0.30
N LEU A 28 -15.71 3.48 0.67
CA LEU A 28 -14.48 3.92 1.32
C LEU A 28 -13.30 3.81 0.36
N GLY A 29 -12.63 4.93 0.11
CA GLY A 29 -11.39 4.95 -0.64
C GLY A 29 -10.20 4.63 0.26
N VAL A 30 -9.51 3.53 0.01
CA VAL A 30 -8.31 3.13 0.77
C VAL A 30 -7.04 3.53 0.03
N HIS A 31 -6.04 4.03 0.74
CA HIS A 31 -4.71 4.33 0.19
C HIS A 31 -3.91 3.03 0.01
N HIS A 32 -3.33 2.81 -1.17
CA HIS A 32 -2.71 1.51 -1.50
C HIS A 32 -1.59 1.13 -0.51
N MET A 33 -0.73 2.08 -0.16
CA MET A 33 0.37 1.83 0.78
C MET A 33 -0.10 1.67 2.23
N GLU A 34 -1.22 2.29 2.61
CA GLU A 34 -1.82 2.08 3.93
C GLU A 34 -2.35 0.65 4.03
N GLY A 35 -2.94 0.13 2.94
CA GLY A 35 -3.32 -1.27 2.83
C GLY A 35 -2.15 -2.23 3.04
N HIS A 36 -0.99 -1.98 2.44
CA HIS A 36 0.22 -2.78 2.68
C HIS A 36 0.70 -2.70 4.13
N LEU A 37 0.71 -1.50 4.70
CA LEU A 37 1.19 -1.25 6.05
C LEU A 37 0.31 -1.94 7.11
N LEU A 38 -0.99 -2.01 6.88
CA LEU A 38 -1.95 -2.64 7.77
C LEU A 38 -2.23 -4.11 7.46
N ALA A 39 -1.69 -4.69 6.38
CA ALA A 39 -1.91 -6.09 6.05
C ALA A 39 -1.51 -7.05 7.20
N PRO A 40 -0.40 -6.86 7.93
CA PRO A 40 -0.04 -7.71 9.07
C PRO A 40 -1.04 -7.65 10.23
N MET A 41 -1.91 -6.62 10.31
CA MET A 41 -2.94 -6.51 11.35
C MET A 41 -4.06 -7.55 11.19
N LEU A 42 -4.07 -8.31 10.09
CA LEU A 42 -5.02 -9.40 9.86
C LEU A 42 -4.58 -10.73 10.51
N GLU A 43 -3.33 -10.82 10.98
CA GLU A 43 -2.78 -12.02 11.62
C GLU A 43 -3.12 -12.07 13.11
N ASP A 44 -3.12 -13.27 13.71
CA ASP A 44 -3.43 -13.46 15.14
C ASP A 44 -2.44 -12.74 16.07
N ASP A 45 -1.17 -12.65 15.65
CA ASP A 45 -0.08 -11.95 16.37
C ASP A 45 0.23 -10.62 15.69
N ALA A 46 -0.78 -9.75 15.63
CA ALA A 46 -0.68 -8.42 15.04
C ALA A 46 0.24 -7.49 15.88
N PRO A 47 1.06 -6.64 15.24
CA PRO A 47 1.92 -5.71 15.96
C PRO A 47 1.09 -4.62 16.67
N GLU A 48 1.40 -4.36 17.94
CA GLU A 48 0.85 -3.19 18.64
C GLU A 48 1.54 -1.90 18.18
N PHE A 49 0.82 -0.78 18.22
CA PHE A 49 1.42 0.54 18.02
C PHE A 49 2.24 0.98 19.26
N PRO A 50 3.34 1.73 19.09
CA PRO A 50 3.96 2.10 17.82
C PRO A 50 4.89 1.00 17.29
N PHE A 51 5.03 0.91 15.96
CA PHE A 51 6.00 0.03 15.31
C PHE A 51 6.66 0.70 14.11
N VAL A 52 7.79 0.14 13.66
CA VAL A 52 8.44 0.54 12.41
C VAL A 52 8.12 -0.49 11.34
N ALA A 53 7.58 -0.04 10.22
CA ALA A 53 7.30 -0.85 9.05
C ALA A 53 8.39 -0.69 8.00
N LEU A 54 8.84 -1.81 7.43
CA LEU A 54 9.64 -1.84 6.22
C LEU A 54 8.75 -2.25 5.05
N LEU A 55 8.41 -1.30 4.18
CA LEU A 55 7.59 -1.52 3.00
C LEU A 55 8.51 -1.86 1.82
N VAL A 56 8.49 -3.11 1.38
CA VAL A 56 9.30 -3.61 0.25
C VAL A 56 8.39 -4.22 -0.80
N SER A 57 8.27 -3.56 -1.94
CA SER A 57 7.45 -4.01 -3.08
C SER A 57 8.21 -3.82 -4.39
N GLY A 58 7.56 -4.10 -5.52
CA GLY A 58 8.11 -3.81 -6.85
C GLY A 58 8.45 -2.33 -7.06
N GLY A 59 7.67 -1.41 -6.49
CA GLY A 59 7.82 0.04 -6.71
C GLY A 59 8.10 0.88 -5.46
N HIS A 60 8.27 0.26 -4.30
CA HIS A 60 8.51 0.98 -3.04
C HIS A 60 9.54 0.24 -2.20
N THR A 61 10.46 1.01 -1.59
CA THR A 61 11.34 0.56 -0.53
C THR A 61 11.42 1.69 0.49
N GLN A 62 10.66 1.57 1.57
CA GLN A 62 10.44 2.66 2.53
C GLN A 62 10.49 2.15 3.97
N LEU A 63 11.04 2.97 4.87
CA LEU A 63 10.94 2.82 6.32
C LEU A 63 9.93 3.83 6.85
N VAL A 64 8.92 3.35 7.56
CA VAL A 64 7.82 4.16 8.06
C VAL A 64 7.63 3.89 9.54
N GLU A 65 7.66 4.94 10.37
CA GLU A 65 7.19 4.88 11.75
C GLU A 65 5.67 4.95 11.76
N VAL A 66 5.05 4.03 12.49
CA VAL A 66 3.61 3.88 12.60
C VAL A 66 3.19 4.08 14.04
N GLN A 67 2.62 5.24 14.33
CA GLN A 67 2.17 5.58 15.68
C GLN A 67 0.70 5.19 15.93
N GLY A 68 -0.06 4.98 14.85
CA GLY A 68 -1.47 4.62 14.88
C GLY A 68 -2.08 4.66 13.48
N LEU A 69 -3.35 4.30 13.36
CA LEU A 69 -4.09 4.44 12.10
C LEU A 69 -4.08 5.89 11.60
N GLY A 70 -3.67 6.11 10.36
CA GLY A 70 -3.52 7.46 9.78
C GLY A 70 -2.32 8.27 10.30
N HIS A 71 -1.53 7.74 11.24
CA HIS A 71 -0.38 8.43 11.84
C HIS A 71 0.92 7.75 11.42
N TYR A 72 1.38 8.11 10.22
CA TYR A 72 2.53 7.52 9.54
C TYR A 72 3.61 8.58 9.28
N GLN A 73 4.84 8.31 9.70
CA GLN A 73 6.00 9.17 9.45
C GLN A 73 7.01 8.42 8.59
N LEU A 74 7.30 8.94 7.38
CA LEU A 74 8.38 8.42 6.55
C LEU A 74 9.72 8.72 7.23
N LEU A 75 10.50 7.68 7.49
CA LEU A 75 11.84 7.76 8.06
C LEU A 75 12.92 7.72 6.97
N GLY A 76 12.64 7.04 5.85
CA GLY A 76 13.52 6.99 4.69
C GLY A 76 12.94 6.18 3.54
N GLU A 77 13.46 6.38 2.34
CA GLU A 77 13.08 5.66 1.14
C GLU A 77 14.27 5.46 0.19
N SER A 78 14.15 4.50 -0.74
CA SER A 78 15.09 4.36 -1.85
C SER A 78 15.09 5.64 -2.68
N VAL A 79 16.28 6.13 -3.04
CA VAL A 79 16.47 7.32 -3.90
C VAL A 79 16.51 6.98 -5.39
N ASP A 80 16.56 5.69 -5.72
CA ASP A 80 16.66 5.12 -7.06
C ASP A 80 15.71 3.93 -7.24
N ASP A 81 16.25 2.71 -7.34
CA ASP A 81 15.46 1.50 -7.57
C ASP A 81 14.87 1.02 -6.25
N ALA A 82 13.57 0.70 -6.28
CA ALA A 82 13.00 -0.13 -5.23
C ALA A 82 13.66 -1.51 -5.25
N ALA A 83 13.72 -2.19 -4.10
CA ALA A 83 14.30 -3.52 -3.99
C ALA A 83 13.66 -4.51 -4.96
N GLY A 84 12.33 -4.52 -5.09
CA GLY A 84 11.64 -5.40 -6.05
C GLY A 84 12.04 -5.12 -7.50
N GLU A 85 12.14 -3.85 -7.90
CA GLU A 85 12.62 -3.46 -9.23
C GLU A 85 14.07 -3.88 -9.48
N ALA A 86 14.96 -3.73 -8.49
CA ALA A 86 16.34 -4.18 -8.59
C ALA A 86 16.43 -5.70 -8.78
N PHE A 87 15.60 -6.47 -8.06
CA PHE A 87 15.50 -7.93 -8.22
C PHE A 87 15.04 -8.31 -9.63
N ASP A 88 14.00 -7.65 -10.16
CA ASP A 88 13.47 -7.93 -11.50
C ASP A 88 14.51 -7.62 -12.60
N LYS A 89 15.22 -6.49 -12.50
CA LYS A 89 16.29 -6.11 -13.44
C LYS A 89 17.44 -7.11 -13.41
N ALA A 90 17.91 -7.48 -12.21
CA ALA A 90 18.99 -8.45 -12.06
C ALA A 90 18.60 -9.83 -12.61
N ALA A 91 17.39 -10.30 -12.31
CA ALA A 91 16.87 -11.58 -12.82
C ALA A 91 16.76 -11.59 -14.35
N LYS A 92 16.48 -10.45 -14.99
CA LYS A 92 16.40 -10.32 -16.45
C LYS A 92 17.76 -10.34 -17.14
N MET A 93 18.84 -10.00 -16.42
CA MET A 93 20.21 -9.99 -16.94
C MET A 93 20.89 -11.36 -16.84
N LEU A 94 20.41 -12.22 -15.95
CA LEU A 94 20.87 -13.61 -15.75
C LEU A 94 20.09 -14.57 -16.66
#